data_AF-A0A194X6T1-F1
#
_entry.id   AF-A0A194X6T1-F1
#
_cell.length_a   1.000
_cell.length_b   1.000
_cell.length_c   1.000
_cell.angle_alpha   90.00
_cell.angle_beta   90.00
_cell.angle_gamma   90.00
#
_symmetry.space_group_name_H-M   'P 1'
#
loop_
_entity.id
_entity.type
_entity.pdbx_description
1 polymer ?
#
loop_
_entity_poly.entity_id
_entity_poly.type
_entity_poly.pdbx_seq_one_letter_code
_entity_poly.pdbx_strand_id
1 'polypeptide(L)'
;MFQPQRVAPQFDPSLVQKWMNACKSSHGIRCQIPAKIDVPGLLLINRYTNQVCEAPSNASYVALSYVWAKTTAVNVVPVASFESNPVKSLPLLHSMSQTITDSICVTKQLGFTYLWIDKYCIKQHDNAHKMAQIKMMDRIYKRAELTIIAAAGDDENEGLPGVRSTLRYPQTLFGHGLHTVIFVPPDISLCSKRSKWATRGWTFQEDILSSRRLCFGFYETFFVCHSMQCREALRGIERTKDDIEVQRYSQVSSSSGSHDNYKAISKFLERGGPFLGDDLKNLQNKPEAIARGYLQQVRHLLKDYTPRTLTCNSDALSAFSGVFSHFEDGQFPVYNIQGLPILFAKQSPMQLEEGLAIALCWDRPHWEESERRPDFPSWTWAGWTGPIDYHHGRLELFPTNVSLEYKEGSIVSLETVARHVADDIKSVAAWQSHSAT
;
A
#
# COMPACT_ATOMS: atom_id res chain seq x y z
N MET A 1 21.04 17.25 -12.25
CA MET A 1 20.20 18.48 -12.27
C MET A 1 18.96 18.13 -13.07
N PHE A 2 17.77 18.14 -12.46
CA PHE A 2 16.52 17.83 -13.15
C PHE A 2 16.16 18.96 -14.09
N GLN A 3 15.78 18.63 -15.33
CA GLN A 3 15.36 19.63 -16.31
C GLN A 3 13.86 19.51 -16.53
N PRO A 4 13.07 20.55 -16.16
CA PRO A 4 11.65 20.61 -16.50
C PRO A 4 11.45 20.44 -18.00
N GLN A 5 10.40 19.72 -18.37
CA GLN A 5 10.00 19.56 -19.76
C GLN A 5 8.49 19.64 -19.92
N ARG A 6 8.08 19.89 -21.16
CA ARG A 6 6.68 19.87 -21.53
C ARG A 6 6.13 18.45 -21.46
N VAL A 7 4.99 18.26 -20.79
CA VAL A 7 4.26 16.99 -20.81
C VAL A 7 3.46 16.89 -22.12
N ALA A 8 3.60 15.77 -22.81
CA ALA A 8 2.86 15.51 -24.03
C ALA A 8 1.36 15.30 -23.72
N PRO A 9 0.44 15.74 -24.60
CA PRO A 9 -1.00 15.51 -24.39
C PRO A 9 -1.37 14.02 -24.32
N GLN A 10 -0.61 13.17 -25.02
CA GLN A 10 -0.81 11.73 -25.10
C GLN A 10 0.20 10.99 -24.22
N PHE A 11 -0.25 9.88 -23.64
CA PHE A 11 0.56 8.96 -22.85
C PHE A 11 1.68 8.35 -23.70
N ASP A 12 2.90 8.34 -23.15
CA ASP A 12 4.09 7.78 -23.79
C ASP A 12 4.48 6.42 -23.15
N PRO A 13 4.09 5.28 -23.75
CA PRO A 13 4.45 3.97 -23.22
C PRO A 13 5.96 3.69 -23.29
N SER A 14 6.69 4.34 -24.21
CA SER A 14 8.13 4.13 -24.37
C SER A 14 8.91 4.71 -23.19
N LEU A 15 8.43 5.82 -22.63
CA LEU A 15 9.00 6.44 -21.44
C LEU A 15 8.80 5.54 -20.22
N VAL A 16 7.61 4.98 -20.05
CA VAL A 16 7.31 4.03 -18.96
C VAL A 16 8.17 2.77 -19.08
N GLN A 17 8.33 2.22 -20.29
CA GLN A 17 9.21 1.07 -20.51
C GLN A 17 10.67 1.37 -20.13
N LYS A 18 11.18 2.58 -20.42
CA LYS A 18 12.51 3.00 -19.97
C LYS A 18 12.62 2.99 -18.44
N TRP A 19 11.62 3.53 -17.73
CA TRP A 19 11.59 3.50 -16.27
C TRP A 19 11.50 2.08 -15.72
N MET A 20 10.63 1.24 -16.27
CA MET A 20 10.54 -0.16 -15.87
C MET A 20 11.86 -0.90 -16.07
N ASN A 21 12.54 -0.68 -17.20
CA ASN A 21 13.84 -1.29 -17.47
C ASN A 21 14.90 -0.82 -16.47
N ALA A 22 14.97 0.49 -16.19
CA ALA A 22 15.90 1.04 -15.19
C ALA A 22 15.66 0.45 -13.79
N CYS A 23 14.40 0.27 -13.40
CA CYS A 23 14.02 -0.40 -12.15
C CYS A 23 14.53 -1.85 -12.12
N LYS A 24 14.22 -2.64 -13.16
CA LYS A 24 14.58 -4.06 -13.24
C LYS A 24 16.09 -4.29 -13.30
N SER A 25 16.84 -3.40 -13.96
CA SER A 25 18.28 -3.55 -14.11
C SER A 25 19.07 -3.11 -12.88
N SER A 26 18.53 -2.19 -12.07
CA SER A 26 19.34 -1.44 -11.10
C SER A 26 18.95 -1.67 -9.64
N HIS A 27 17.73 -2.13 -9.35
CA HIS A 27 17.24 -2.19 -7.95
C HIS A 27 17.29 -3.58 -7.31
N GLY A 28 17.69 -4.62 -8.08
CA GLY A 28 17.89 -5.97 -7.57
C GLY A 28 16.73 -6.45 -6.67
N ILE A 29 17.08 -6.96 -5.49
CA ILE A 29 16.14 -7.52 -4.51
C ILE A 29 15.06 -6.53 -4.06
N ARG A 30 15.36 -5.22 -4.04
CA ARG A 30 14.41 -4.19 -3.57
C ARG A 30 13.16 -4.11 -4.45
N CYS A 31 13.28 -4.40 -5.75
CA CYS A 31 12.17 -4.37 -6.71
C CYS A 31 11.91 -5.74 -7.37
N GLN A 32 12.50 -6.82 -6.83
CA GLN A 32 12.37 -8.13 -7.42
C GLN A 32 10.98 -8.71 -7.11
N ILE A 33 10.30 -9.16 -8.16
CA ILE A 33 9.02 -9.86 -8.03
C ILE A 33 9.32 -11.36 -8.22
N PRO A 34 8.86 -12.24 -7.31
CA PRO A 34 9.06 -13.67 -7.50
C PRO A 34 8.33 -14.18 -8.74
N ALA A 35 8.99 -15.03 -9.52
CA ALA A 35 8.49 -15.49 -10.83
C ALA A 35 7.24 -16.39 -10.76
N LYS A 36 7.02 -17.06 -9.63
CA LYS A 36 5.88 -17.96 -9.43
C LYS A 36 4.73 -17.21 -8.78
N ILE A 37 3.53 -17.35 -9.33
CA ILE A 37 2.29 -16.88 -8.69
C ILE A 37 1.92 -17.87 -7.58
N ASP A 38 1.76 -17.36 -6.37
CA ASP A 38 1.33 -18.09 -5.17
C ASP A 38 0.00 -17.55 -4.62
N VAL A 39 -0.92 -17.24 -5.54
CA VAL A 39 -2.30 -16.84 -5.26
C VAL A 39 -3.25 -17.89 -5.84
N PRO A 40 -3.72 -18.85 -5.02
CA PRO A 40 -4.68 -19.86 -5.46
C PRO A 40 -5.97 -19.24 -6.02
N GLY A 41 -6.44 -19.77 -7.15
CA GLY A 41 -7.69 -19.32 -7.77
C GLY A 41 -7.64 -17.90 -8.36
N LEU A 42 -6.44 -17.36 -8.61
CA LEU A 42 -6.26 -16.08 -9.27
C LEU A 42 -6.80 -16.15 -10.70
N LEU A 43 -7.70 -15.23 -11.03
CA LEU A 43 -8.20 -15.03 -12.38
C LEU A 43 -7.56 -13.79 -12.99
N LEU A 44 -7.31 -13.82 -14.30
CA LEU A 44 -6.72 -12.72 -15.06
C LEU A 44 -7.47 -12.53 -16.37
N ILE A 45 -7.57 -11.29 -16.80
CA ILE A 45 -8.02 -10.93 -18.14
C ILE A 45 -6.88 -11.18 -19.12
N ASN A 46 -7.10 -12.06 -20.10
CA ASN A 46 -6.19 -12.25 -21.22
C ASN A 46 -6.55 -11.27 -22.35
N ARG A 47 -5.60 -10.38 -22.70
CA ARG A 47 -5.83 -9.34 -23.71
C ARG A 47 -6.05 -9.86 -25.14
N TYR A 48 -5.59 -11.07 -25.46
CA TYR A 48 -5.69 -11.62 -26.82
C TYR A 48 -7.07 -12.21 -27.05
N THR A 49 -7.65 -12.83 -26.03
CA THR A 49 -8.98 -13.45 -26.09
C THR A 49 -10.08 -12.55 -25.53
N ASN A 50 -9.73 -11.49 -24.80
CA ASN A 50 -10.65 -10.68 -23.99
C ASN A 50 -11.51 -11.55 -23.04
N GLN A 51 -10.91 -12.58 -22.46
CA GLN A 51 -11.58 -13.50 -21.55
C GLN A 51 -10.89 -13.51 -20.20
N VAL A 52 -11.68 -13.72 -19.15
CA VAL A 52 -11.18 -14.02 -17.82
C VAL A 52 -10.81 -15.50 -17.76
N CYS A 53 -9.55 -15.78 -17.45
CA CYS A 53 -8.98 -17.13 -17.38
C CYS A 53 -8.21 -17.32 -16.06
N GLU A 54 -7.97 -18.56 -15.67
CA GLU A 54 -7.08 -18.84 -14.53
C GLU A 54 -5.65 -18.40 -14.87
N ALA A 55 -4.97 -17.83 -13.88
CA ALA A 55 -3.62 -17.33 -14.05
C ALA A 55 -2.64 -18.50 -14.30
N PRO A 56 -1.87 -18.46 -15.42
CA PRO A 56 -0.73 -19.35 -15.56
C PRO A 56 0.25 -19.20 -14.39
N SER A 57 0.93 -20.29 -14.01
CA SER A 57 1.83 -20.31 -12.83
C SER A 57 2.96 -19.27 -12.86
N ASN A 58 3.36 -18.82 -14.04
CA ASN A 58 4.40 -17.83 -14.30
C ASN A 58 3.86 -16.58 -15.01
N ALA A 59 2.56 -16.30 -14.89
CA ALA A 59 1.98 -15.15 -15.58
C ALA A 59 2.57 -13.84 -15.04
N SER A 60 2.96 -12.96 -15.95
CA SER A 60 3.29 -11.58 -15.65
C SER A 60 2.07 -10.72 -15.99
N TYR A 61 1.54 -10.03 -14.99
CA TYR A 61 0.30 -9.26 -15.12
C TYR A 61 0.43 -7.85 -14.55
N VAL A 62 -0.43 -6.97 -15.05
CA VAL A 62 -0.65 -5.63 -14.52
C VAL A 62 -1.90 -5.67 -13.62
N ALA A 63 -1.90 -4.96 -12.51
CA ALA A 63 -3.10 -4.75 -11.69
C ALA A 63 -3.67 -3.34 -11.93
N LEU A 64 -4.98 -3.17 -11.80
CA LEU A 64 -5.64 -1.86 -11.79
C LEU A 64 -6.14 -1.52 -10.39
N SER A 65 -5.78 -0.33 -9.91
CA SER A 65 -6.30 0.30 -8.69
C SER A 65 -7.08 1.56 -9.07
N TYR A 66 -8.36 1.61 -8.74
CA TYR A 66 -9.27 2.65 -9.18
C TYR A 66 -10.50 2.77 -8.26
N VAL A 67 -11.30 3.81 -8.44
CA VAL A 67 -12.54 4.01 -7.67
C VAL A 67 -13.73 3.49 -8.46
N TRP A 68 -14.50 2.56 -7.88
CA TRP A 68 -15.74 2.09 -8.48
C TRP A 68 -16.80 3.19 -8.50
N ALA A 69 -17.59 3.26 -9.58
CA ALA A 69 -18.74 4.16 -9.62
C ALA A 69 -19.78 3.72 -8.59
N LYS A 70 -20.40 4.68 -7.89
CA LYS A 70 -21.54 4.39 -7.02
C LYS A 70 -22.70 3.95 -7.92
N THR A 71 -23.13 2.71 -7.79
CA THR A 71 -24.26 2.20 -8.58
C THR A 71 -25.53 2.92 -8.13
N THR A 72 -26.00 3.91 -8.91
CA THR A 72 -27.39 4.35 -8.80
C THR A 72 -28.25 3.20 -9.32
N ALA A 73 -29.29 2.83 -8.58
CA ALA A 73 -30.14 1.65 -8.80
C ALA A 73 -30.88 1.62 -10.17
N VAL A 74 -30.59 2.55 -11.09
CA VAL A 74 -31.36 2.79 -12.31
C VAL A 74 -30.73 2.14 -13.55
N ASN A 75 -29.43 1.80 -13.56
CA ASN A 75 -28.76 1.21 -14.73
C ASN A 75 -27.89 -0.01 -14.38
N VAL A 76 -28.49 -0.98 -13.69
CA VAL A 76 -27.87 -2.30 -13.54
C VAL A 76 -28.19 -3.11 -14.80
N VAL A 77 -27.25 -3.20 -15.74
CA VAL A 77 -27.11 -4.46 -16.48
C VAL A 77 -26.54 -5.42 -15.45
N PRO A 78 -27.29 -6.46 -15.02
CA PRO A 78 -26.78 -7.37 -14.01
C PRO A 78 -25.50 -8.02 -14.54
N VAL A 79 -24.48 -8.09 -13.70
CA VAL A 79 -23.29 -8.94 -13.89
C VAL A 79 -23.68 -10.43 -14.09
N ALA A 80 -24.97 -10.77 -13.93
CA ALA A 80 -25.57 -12.08 -14.20
C ALA A 80 -25.39 -12.62 -15.64
N SER A 81 -25.00 -11.80 -16.63
CA SER A 81 -24.73 -12.31 -17.99
C SER A 81 -23.31 -12.90 -18.17
N PHE A 82 -22.43 -12.84 -17.16
CA PHE A 82 -21.09 -13.43 -17.22
C PHE A 82 -21.00 -14.87 -16.71
N GLU A 83 -21.98 -15.34 -15.93
CA GLU A 83 -21.88 -16.62 -15.22
C GLU A 83 -22.55 -17.79 -15.93
N SER A 84 -23.50 -17.53 -16.84
CA SER A 84 -24.20 -18.57 -17.60
C SER A 84 -23.47 -19.03 -18.86
N ASN A 85 -22.36 -18.37 -19.22
CA ASN A 85 -21.58 -18.70 -20.41
C ASN A 85 -20.30 -19.45 -20.00
N PRO A 86 -20.04 -20.67 -20.52
CA PRO A 86 -18.82 -21.42 -20.20
C PRO A 86 -17.54 -20.68 -20.61
N VAL A 87 -17.67 -19.65 -21.45
CA VAL A 87 -16.62 -18.69 -21.78
C VAL A 87 -16.90 -17.37 -21.04
N LYS A 88 -16.10 -17.06 -20.01
CA LYS A 88 -16.13 -15.76 -19.29
C LYS A 88 -15.53 -14.64 -20.17
N SER A 89 -16.11 -14.41 -21.34
CA SER A 89 -15.77 -13.27 -22.18
C SER A 89 -16.08 -12.00 -21.42
N LEU A 90 -15.16 -11.04 -21.42
CA LEU A 90 -15.42 -9.71 -20.89
C LEU A 90 -16.61 -9.05 -21.60
N PRO A 91 -17.28 -8.06 -20.97
CA PRO A 91 -18.24 -7.22 -21.66
C PRO A 91 -17.64 -6.67 -22.96
N LEU A 92 -18.46 -6.34 -23.95
CA LEU A 92 -17.97 -5.62 -25.11
C LEU A 92 -17.26 -4.34 -24.62
N LEU A 93 -16.12 -3.99 -25.21
CA LEU A 93 -15.27 -2.89 -24.76
C LEU A 93 -16.04 -1.55 -24.61
N HIS A 94 -17.08 -1.33 -25.42
CA HIS A 94 -17.95 -0.15 -25.35
C HIS A 94 -18.92 -0.12 -24.15
N SER A 95 -19.04 -1.23 -23.42
CA SER A 95 -19.92 -1.36 -22.24
C SER A 95 -19.14 -1.33 -20.93
N MET A 96 -17.81 -1.24 -21.00
CA MET A 96 -16.96 -1.03 -19.84
C MET A 96 -16.80 0.45 -19.54
N SER A 97 -16.53 0.76 -18.28
CA SER A 97 -16.17 2.10 -17.85
C SER A 97 -14.86 2.56 -18.51
N GLN A 98 -14.70 3.88 -18.68
CA GLN A 98 -13.60 4.47 -19.44
C GLN A 98 -12.23 4.11 -18.81
N THR A 99 -12.12 4.11 -17.48
CA THR A 99 -10.88 3.77 -16.76
C THR A 99 -10.45 2.35 -17.02
N ILE A 100 -11.40 1.41 -17.04
CA ILE A 100 -11.14 0.00 -17.34
C ILE A 100 -10.67 -0.12 -18.80
N THR A 101 -11.38 0.53 -19.71
CA THR A 101 -11.06 0.53 -21.15
C THR A 101 -9.67 1.10 -21.42
N ASP A 102 -9.31 2.19 -20.76
CA ASP A 102 -8.00 2.82 -20.87
C ASP A 102 -6.91 1.96 -20.23
N SER A 103 -7.18 1.29 -19.09
CA SER A 103 -6.22 0.39 -18.45
C SER A 103 -5.87 -0.82 -19.33
N ILE A 104 -6.84 -1.36 -20.07
CA ILE A 104 -6.62 -2.41 -21.07
C ILE A 104 -5.71 -1.88 -22.19
N CYS A 105 -5.93 -0.64 -22.64
CA CYS A 105 -5.10 0.02 -23.65
C CYS A 105 -3.65 0.20 -23.18
N VAL A 106 -3.45 0.74 -21.97
CA VAL A 106 -2.12 0.94 -21.36
C VAL A 106 -1.41 -0.41 -21.20
N THR A 107 -2.08 -1.42 -20.65
CA THR A 107 -1.54 -2.77 -20.51
C THR A 107 -1.07 -3.30 -21.87
N LYS A 108 -1.88 -3.08 -22.92
CA LYS A 108 -1.55 -3.47 -24.29
C LYS A 108 -0.30 -2.76 -24.82
N GLN A 109 -0.23 -1.44 -24.67
CA GLN A 109 0.88 -0.60 -25.12
C GLN A 109 2.19 -0.91 -24.39
N LEU A 110 2.12 -1.27 -23.12
CA LEU A 110 3.28 -1.66 -22.32
C LEU A 110 3.78 -3.08 -22.62
N GLY A 111 3.03 -3.87 -23.38
CA GLY A 111 3.43 -5.21 -23.82
C GLY A 111 3.03 -6.33 -22.86
N PHE A 112 2.20 -6.06 -21.86
CA PHE A 112 1.68 -7.09 -20.95
C PHE A 112 0.55 -7.89 -21.60
N THR A 113 0.46 -9.17 -21.24
CA THR A 113 -0.60 -10.08 -21.71
C THR A 113 -1.81 -10.10 -20.79
N TYR A 114 -1.56 -10.03 -19.49
CA TYR A 114 -2.57 -10.23 -18.47
C TYR A 114 -2.83 -8.94 -17.69
N LEU A 115 -4.10 -8.71 -17.37
CA LEU A 115 -4.56 -7.63 -16.53
C LEU A 115 -5.44 -8.19 -15.42
N TRP A 116 -5.25 -7.71 -14.20
CA TRP A 116 -6.10 -8.00 -13.07
C TRP A 116 -6.93 -6.76 -12.73
N ILE A 117 -8.25 -6.94 -12.66
CA ILE A 117 -9.22 -5.93 -12.26
C ILE A 117 -10.17 -6.60 -11.26
N ASP A 118 -10.19 -6.12 -10.03
CA ASP A 118 -11.00 -6.66 -8.92
C ASP A 118 -12.45 -6.98 -9.32
N LYS A 119 -13.11 -6.07 -10.04
CA LYS A 119 -14.50 -6.17 -10.51
C LYS A 119 -14.77 -7.39 -11.40
N TYR A 120 -13.78 -7.85 -12.17
CA TYR A 120 -13.92 -8.95 -13.13
C TYR A 120 -13.13 -10.21 -12.76
N CYS A 121 -12.03 -10.05 -12.03
CA CYS A 121 -11.13 -11.14 -11.66
C CYS A 121 -11.50 -11.78 -10.31
N ILE A 122 -12.36 -11.12 -9.52
CA ILE A 122 -12.99 -11.71 -8.33
C ILE A 122 -14.42 -12.10 -8.69
N LYS A 123 -14.82 -13.34 -8.35
CA LYS A 123 -16.20 -13.79 -8.54
C LYS A 123 -17.10 -13.11 -7.51
N GLN A 124 -17.77 -12.04 -7.90
CA GLN A 124 -18.51 -11.17 -6.96
C GLN A 124 -19.69 -11.86 -6.26
N HIS A 125 -20.28 -12.89 -6.88
CA HIS A 125 -21.42 -13.65 -6.33
C HIS A 125 -21.02 -14.94 -5.60
N ASP A 126 -19.75 -15.35 -5.68
CA ASP A 126 -19.20 -16.50 -4.96
C ASP A 126 -18.50 -15.98 -3.70
N ASN A 127 -19.22 -15.96 -2.56
CA ASN A 127 -18.69 -15.44 -1.29
C ASN A 127 -17.43 -16.18 -0.83
N ALA A 128 -17.29 -17.48 -1.10
CA ALA A 128 -16.12 -18.24 -0.71
C ALA A 128 -14.89 -17.79 -1.52
N HIS A 129 -15.02 -17.69 -2.84
CA HIS A 129 -13.96 -17.17 -3.72
C HIS A 129 -13.64 -15.72 -3.40
N LYS A 130 -14.66 -14.87 -3.25
CA LYS A 130 -14.51 -13.45 -2.94
C LYS A 130 -13.74 -13.23 -1.64
N MET A 131 -14.15 -13.89 -0.56
CA MET A 131 -13.46 -13.78 0.73
C MET A 131 -12.03 -14.33 0.67
N ALA A 132 -11.80 -15.41 -0.07
CA ALA A 132 -10.45 -15.95 -0.26
C ALA A 132 -9.54 -14.97 -1.02
N GLN A 133 -10.01 -14.36 -2.11
CA GLN A 133 -9.24 -13.36 -2.87
C GLN A 133 -9.01 -12.09 -2.06
N ILE A 134 -10.01 -11.60 -1.31
CA ILE A 134 -9.88 -10.42 -0.44
C ILE A 134 -8.76 -10.63 0.59
N LYS A 135 -8.70 -11.82 1.20
CA LYS A 135 -7.62 -12.18 2.15
C LYS A 135 -6.23 -12.27 1.51
N MET A 136 -6.14 -12.28 0.18
CA MET A 136 -4.90 -12.37 -0.59
C MET A 136 -4.63 -11.12 -1.43
N MET A 137 -5.37 -10.03 -1.21
CA MET A 137 -5.17 -8.76 -1.93
C MET A 137 -3.73 -8.27 -1.81
N ASP A 138 -3.09 -8.49 -0.66
CA ASP A 138 -1.70 -8.18 -0.41
C ASP A 138 -0.78 -8.87 -1.42
N ARG A 139 -0.98 -10.18 -1.64
CA ARG A 139 -0.20 -10.98 -2.57
C ARG A 139 -0.51 -10.61 -4.01
N ILE A 140 -1.77 -10.33 -4.34
CA ILE A 140 -2.20 -9.95 -5.69
C ILE A 140 -1.48 -8.66 -6.14
N TYR A 141 -1.45 -7.62 -5.31
CA TYR A 141 -0.75 -6.38 -5.69
C TYR A 141 0.77 -6.51 -5.59
N LYS A 142 1.28 -7.27 -4.60
CA LYS A 142 2.73 -7.53 -4.45
C LYS A 142 3.33 -8.32 -5.62
N ARG A 143 2.54 -9.20 -6.26
CA ARG A 143 2.95 -10.04 -7.41
C ARG A 143 2.67 -9.42 -8.78
N ALA A 144 1.94 -8.31 -8.85
CA ALA A 144 1.74 -7.58 -10.09
C ALA A 144 3.06 -6.96 -10.57
N GLU A 145 3.38 -7.10 -11.86
CA GLU A 145 4.59 -6.51 -12.45
C GLU A 145 4.56 -4.98 -12.38
N LEU A 146 3.35 -4.43 -12.48
CA LEU A 146 3.01 -3.03 -12.41
C LEU A 146 1.57 -2.88 -11.94
N THR A 147 1.30 -1.91 -11.07
CA THR A 147 -0.05 -1.49 -10.71
C THR A 147 -0.35 -0.14 -11.37
N ILE A 148 -1.36 -0.09 -12.23
CA ILE A 148 -1.92 1.16 -12.76
C ILE A 148 -2.80 1.77 -11.67
N ILE A 149 -2.53 3.02 -11.30
CA ILE A 149 -3.33 3.77 -10.34
C ILE A 149 -4.06 4.90 -11.07
N ALA A 150 -5.39 4.83 -11.09
CA ALA A 150 -6.24 5.92 -11.56
C ALA A 150 -6.41 6.97 -10.44
N ALA A 151 -5.40 7.85 -10.31
CA ALA A 151 -5.40 8.90 -9.28
C ALA A 151 -6.17 10.17 -9.72
N ALA A 152 -6.40 10.33 -11.03
CA ALA A 152 -7.27 11.35 -11.59
C ALA A 152 -8.71 10.88 -11.62
N GLY A 153 -9.64 11.82 -11.41
CA GLY A 153 -11.07 11.57 -11.44
C GLY A 153 -11.65 11.07 -10.12
N ASP A 154 -12.98 11.03 -10.08
CA ASP A 154 -13.76 10.63 -8.90
C ASP A 154 -14.20 9.17 -8.94
N ASP A 155 -14.36 8.59 -10.15
CA ASP A 155 -14.76 7.20 -10.35
C ASP A 155 -14.28 6.59 -11.69
N GLU A 156 -14.68 5.36 -11.93
CA GLU A 156 -14.26 4.53 -13.06
C GLU A 156 -14.64 5.08 -14.45
N ASN A 157 -15.53 6.05 -14.55
CA ASN A 157 -15.99 6.62 -15.81
C ASN A 157 -15.11 7.77 -16.33
N GLU A 158 -14.19 8.28 -15.52
CA GLU A 158 -13.33 9.43 -15.87
C GLU A 158 -12.23 9.07 -16.89
N GLY A 159 -11.70 7.84 -16.80
CA GLY A 159 -10.62 7.38 -17.67
C GLY A 159 -9.23 7.71 -17.16
N LEU A 160 -8.22 7.37 -17.95
CA LEU A 160 -6.82 7.64 -17.63
C LEU A 160 -6.31 8.84 -18.46
N PRO A 161 -5.98 9.99 -17.85
CA PRO A 161 -5.50 11.17 -18.58
C PRO A 161 -4.34 10.88 -19.54
N GLY A 162 -4.52 11.30 -20.79
CA GLY A 162 -3.56 11.08 -21.89
C GLY A 162 -3.73 9.74 -22.59
N VAL A 163 -4.70 8.91 -22.21
CA VAL A 163 -4.99 7.64 -22.86
C VAL A 163 -6.25 7.76 -23.70
N ARG A 164 -6.16 7.35 -24.97
CA ARG A 164 -7.29 7.37 -25.93
C ARG A 164 -7.96 8.76 -25.99
N SER A 165 -9.19 8.86 -25.51
CA SER A 165 -10.04 10.05 -25.54
C SER A 165 -9.99 10.86 -24.25
N THR A 166 -9.38 10.35 -23.19
CA THR A 166 -9.32 11.04 -21.89
C THR A 166 -8.20 12.06 -21.91
N LEU A 167 -8.56 13.33 -21.80
CA LEU A 167 -7.63 14.46 -21.94
C LEU A 167 -6.88 14.72 -20.62
N ARG A 168 -5.63 15.17 -20.75
CA ARG A 168 -4.87 15.75 -19.64
C ARG A 168 -5.26 17.21 -19.42
N TYR A 169 -5.07 17.70 -18.20
CA TYR A 169 -5.08 19.13 -17.96
C TYR A 169 -3.87 19.78 -18.64
N PRO A 170 -4.07 20.88 -19.38
CA PRO A 170 -2.99 21.51 -20.11
C PRO A 170 -1.95 22.07 -19.14
N GLN A 171 -0.67 21.84 -19.45
CA GLN A 171 0.42 22.48 -18.74
C GLN A 171 0.53 23.94 -19.19
N THR A 172 0.51 24.87 -18.23
CA THR A 172 0.69 26.29 -18.52
C THR A 172 2.11 26.57 -19.01
N LEU A 173 2.20 27.23 -20.17
CA LEU A 173 3.44 27.66 -20.80
C LEU A 173 3.39 29.17 -20.99
N PHE A 174 4.44 29.88 -20.56
CA PHE A 174 4.56 31.32 -20.75
C PHE A 174 5.87 31.66 -21.47
N GLY A 175 5.77 32.28 -22.64
CA GLY A 175 6.92 32.76 -23.40
C GLY A 175 7.30 34.18 -22.99
N HIS A 176 8.58 34.42 -22.72
CA HIS A 176 9.13 35.76 -22.46
C HIS A 176 10.48 35.93 -23.17
N GLY A 177 10.44 36.57 -24.34
CA GLY A 177 11.62 36.71 -25.21
C GLY A 177 12.16 35.35 -25.64
N LEU A 178 13.42 35.07 -25.32
CA LEU A 178 14.09 33.79 -25.61
C LEU A 178 13.82 32.70 -24.56
N HIS A 179 13.05 33.00 -23.50
CA HIS A 179 12.79 32.09 -22.40
C HIS A 179 11.37 31.53 -22.47
N THR A 180 11.22 30.26 -22.11
CA THR A 180 9.92 29.63 -21.86
C THR A 180 9.85 29.23 -20.40
N VAL A 181 8.88 29.78 -19.68
CA VAL A 181 8.54 29.36 -18.32
C VAL A 181 7.50 28.25 -18.43
N ILE A 182 7.80 27.14 -17.76
CA ILE A 182 6.96 25.93 -17.75
C ILE A 182 6.43 25.74 -16.33
N PHE A 183 5.11 25.63 -16.19
CA PHE A 183 4.51 25.22 -14.92
C PHE A 183 4.82 23.74 -14.66
N VAL A 184 5.58 23.44 -13.61
CA VAL A 184 5.81 22.06 -13.17
C VAL A 184 4.62 21.66 -12.27
N PRO A 185 3.85 20.62 -12.63
CA PRO A 185 2.72 20.18 -11.82
C PRO A 185 3.13 19.79 -10.40
N PRO A 186 2.19 19.78 -9.44
CA PRO A 186 2.48 19.30 -8.09
C PRO A 186 3.01 17.87 -8.07
N ASP A 187 3.79 17.54 -7.05
CA ASP A 187 4.32 16.19 -6.84
C ASP A 187 3.22 15.15 -6.61
N ILE A 188 3.50 13.88 -6.95
CA ILE A 188 2.56 12.77 -6.78
C ILE A 188 2.08 12.63 -5.34
N SER A 189 2.92 12.91 -4.34
CA SER A 189 2.51 12.84 -2.94
C SER A 189 1.35 13.81 -2.65
N LEU A 190 1.32 14.99 -3.28
CA LEU A 190 0.23 15.95 -3.14
C LEU A 190 -0.98 15.55 -4.00
N CYS A 191 -0.74 15.12 -5.24
CA CYS A 191 -1.80 14.69 -6.15
C CYS A 191 -2.55 13.45 -5.62
N SER A 192 -1.82 12.43 -5.17
CA SER A 192 -2.38 11.24 -4.56
C SER A 192 -3.13 11.60 -3.28
N LYS A 193 -2.53 12.31 -2.31
CA LYS A 193 -3.21 12.65 -1.03
C LYS A 193 -4.52 13.42 -1.19
N ARG A 194 -4.68 14.18 -2.28
CA ARG A 194 -5.91 14.94 -2.57
C ARG A 194 -6.88 14.23 -3.52
N SER A 195 -6.47 13.12 -4.12
CA SER A 195 -7.32 12.35 -5.03
C SER A 195 -8.46 11.66 -4.29
N LYS A 196 -9.61 11.50 -4.95
CA LYS A 196 -10.69 10.68 -4.42
C LYS A 196 -10.23 9.25 -4.14
N TRP A 197 -9.37 8.72 -5.00
CA TRP A 197 -8.74 7.42 -4.85
C TRP A 197 -8.02 7.23 -3.52
N ALA A 198 -7.20 8.19 -3.08
CA ALA A 198 -6.48 8.06 -1.81
C ALA A 198 -7.35 8.25 -0.57
N THR A 199 -8.59 8.73 -0.72
CA THR A 199 -9.55 8.77 0.40
C THR A 199 -10.11 7.40 0.75
N ARG A 200 -9.89 6.36 -0.05
CA ARG A 200 -10.43 5.01 0.20
C ARG A 200 -9.47 4.17 1.05
N GLY A 201 -10.00 3.37 1.96
CA GLY A 201 -9.21 2.48 2.82
C GLY A 201 -8.49 1.39 2.04
N TRP A 202 -9.20 0.66 1.17
CA TRP A 202 -8.62 -0.44 0.38
C TRP A 202 -7.45 -0.01 -0.51
N THR A 203 -7.50 1.21 -1.07
CA THR A 203 -6.44 1.72 -1.95
C THR A 203 -5.11 1.93 -1.23
N PHE A 204 -5.09 2.00 0.10
CA PHE A 204 -3.85 2.09 0.88
C PHE A 204 -2.98 0.85 0.69
N GLN A 205 -3.57 -0.34 0.83
CA GLN A 205 -2.86 -1.60 0.67
C GLN A 205 -2.44 -1.80 -0.79
N GLU A 206 -3.30 -1.42 -1.73
CA GLU A 206 -3.03 -1.48 -3.17
C GLU A 206 -1.83 -0.59 -3.55
N ASP A 207 -1.69 0.57 -2.91
CA ASP A 207 -0.55 1.48 -3.11
C ASP A 207 0.74 0.92 -2.51
N ILE A 208 0.74 0.68 -1.20
CA ILE A 208 1.98 0.44 -0.45
C ILE A 208 2.62 -0.92 -0.74
N LEU A 209 1.83 -1.92 -1.13
CA LEU A 209 2.34 -3.27 -1.41
C LEU A 209 2.71 -3.47 -2.88
N SER A 210 2.38 -2.52 -3.76
CA SER A 210 2.73 -2.60 -5.18
C SER A 210 4.21 -2.31 -5.41
N SER A 211 4.93 -3.29 -5.97
CA SER A 211 6.37 -3.18 -6.25
C SER A 211 6.71 -2.06 -7.24
N ARG A 212 5.82 -1.83 -8.21
CA ARG A 212 5.88 -0.75 -9.20
C ARG A 212 4.49 -0.18 -9.40
N ARG A 213 4.39 1.13 -9.44
CA ARG A 213 3.15 1.88 -9.59
C ARG A 213 3.27 2.83 -10.78
N LEU A 214 2.24 2.86 -11.61
CA LEU A 214 2.06 3.84 -12.68
C LEU A 214 0.83 4.67 -12.36
N CYS A 215 1.04 5.85 -11.78
CA CYS A 215 -0.03 6.72 -11.34
C CYS A 215 -0.40 7.71 -12.45
N PHE A 216 -1.66 7.68 -12.87
CA PHE A 216 -2.22 8.65 -13.80
C PHE A 216 -2.86 9.80 -13.01
N GLY A 217 -2.18 10.94 -12.96
CA GLY A 217 -2.72 12.19 -12.41
C GLY A 217 -3.33 13.06 -13.51
N PHE A 218 -3.97 14.17 -13.12
CA PHE A 218 -4.63 15.08 -14.07
C PHE A 218 -3.68 15.69 -15.10
N TYR A 219 -2.43 15.98 -14.70
CA TYR A 219 -1.45 16.68 -15.54
C TYR A 219 -0.45 15.75 -16.21
N GLU A 220 -0.04 14.68 -15.54
CA GLU A 220 1.07 13.84 -15.97
C GLU A 220 0.96 12.42 -15.40
N THR A 221 1.77 11.52 -15.95
CA THR A 221 1.98 10.17 -15.42
C THR A 221 3.21 10.11 -14.53
N PHE A 222 3.12 9.33 -13.45
CA PHE A 222 4.21 9.09 -12.51
C PHE A 222 4.53 7.60 -12.47
N PHE A 223 5.80 7.26 -12.44
CA PHE A 223 6.24 5.90 -12.12
C PHE A 223 6.90 5.92 -10.75
N VAL A 224 6.44 5.07 -9.84
CA VAL A 224 7.01 4.94 -8.51
C VAL A 224 7.31 3.47 -8.25
N CYS A 225 8.56 3.15 -7.95
CA CYS A 225 8.91 1.85 -7.39
C CYS A 225 9.55 2.04 -6.03
N HIS A 226 10.08 0.95 -5.49
CA HIS A 226 10.67 0.94 -4.17
C HIS A 226 11.97 1.75 -3.99
N SER A 227 12.58 2.27 -5.04
CA SER A 227 13.87 2.99 -4.96
C SER A 227 13.98 4.16 -5.93
N MET A 228 12.95 4.41 -6.75
CA MET A 228 12.94 5.56 -7.64
C MET A 228 11.53 6.06 -7.89
N GLN A 229 11.45 7.36 -8.17
CA GLN A 229 10.30 8.03 -8.72
C GLN A 229 10.69 8.64 -10.07
N CYS A 230 9.80 8.55 -11.05
CA CYS A 230 9.97 9.19 -12.33
C CYS A 230 8.72 9.97 -12.70
N ARG A 231 8.92 11.10 -13.36
CA ARG A 231 7.88 12.06 -13.73
C ARG A 231 7.97 12.39 -15.20
N GLU A 232 6.84 12.53 -15.89
CA GLU A 232 6.87 12.99 -17.28
C GLU A 232 7.33 14.45 -17.36
N ALA A 233 6.94 15.30 -16.39
CA ALA A 233 7.26 16.73 -16.39
C ALA A 233 8.74 17.04 -16.09
N LEU A 234 9.54 16.06 -15.65
CA LEU A 234 10.94 16.24 -15.30
C LEU A 234 11.82 15.23 -16.03
N ARG A 235 12.83 15.72 -16.77
CA ARG A 235 13.84 14.85 -17.38
C ARG A 235 14.75 14.25 -16.33
N GLY A 236 14.87 12.93 -16.36
CA GLY A 236 15.75 12.14 -15.52
C GLY A 236 14.98 11.09 -14.74
N ILE A 237 15.73 10.33 -13.93
CA ILE A 237 15.17 9.44 -12.91
C ILE A 237 15.36 10.19 -11.60
N GLU A 238 14.27 10.56 -10.92
CA GLU A 238 14.39 10.99 -9.53
C GLU A 238 14.72 9.72 -8.75
N ARG A 239 16.00 9.51 -8.43
CA ARG A 239 16.31 8.67 -7.28
C ARG A 239 15.45 9.18 -6.13
N THR A 240 14.73 8.31 -5.43
CA THR A 240 13.98 8.78 -4.28
C THR A 240 14.98 9.51 -3.38
N LYS A 241 14.55 10.57 -2.68
CA LYS A 241 15.42 11.34 -1.78
C LYS A 241 16.24 10.43 -0.84
N ASP A 242 15.72 9.24 -0.56
CA ASP A 242 16.32 8.14 0.18
C ASP A 242 17.74 7.78 -0.31
N ASP A 243 18.01 7.66 -1.62
CA ASP A 243 19.35 7.28 -2.12
C ASP A 243 20.39 8.42 -1.99
N ILE A 244 19.96 9.69 -2.07
CA ILE A 244 20.86 10.86 -1.98
C ILE A 244 21.17 11.21 -0.52
N GLU A 245 20.20 11.03 0.39
CA GLU A 245 20.40 11.25 1.82
C GLU A 245 21.15 10.07 2.47
N VAL A 246 20.86 8.80 2.13
CA VAL A 246 21.65 7.65 2.62
C VAL A 246 23.13 7.74 2.22
N GLN A 247 23.44 8.21 1.01
CA GLN A 247 24.82 8.48 0.59
C GLN A 247 25.48 9.66 1.32
N ARG A 248 24.73 10.68 1.71
CA ARG A 248 25.26 11.80 2.52
C ARG A 248 25.44 11.43 3.99
N TYR A 249 24.55 10.64 4.56
CA TYR A 249 24.59 10.25 5.97
C TYR A 249 25.58 9.11 6.26
N SER A 250 25.79 8.18 5.33
CA SER A 250 26.88 7.18 5.42
C SER A 250 28.28 7.80 5.45
N GLN A 251 28.41 9.09 5.10
CA GLN A 251 29.66 9.85 5.21
C GLN A 251 29.78 10.67 6.52
N VAL A 252 28.73 10.78 7.34
CA VAL A 252 28.70 11.62 8.57
C VAL A 252 28.78 10.77 9.85
N SER A 253 29.02 9.46 9.74
CA SER A 253 29.21 8.55 10.88
C SER A 253 30.55 8.76 11.60
N SER A 254 30.73 9.91 12.24
CA SER A 254 31.84 10.12 13.18
C SER A 254 31.53 11.03 14.37
N SER A 255 30.39 11.73 14.48
CA SER A 255 30.18 12.59 15.67
C SER A 255 28.76 13.17 15.81
N SER A 256 27.84 12.49 16.51
CA SER A 256 26.90 13.07 17.51
C SER A 256 25.70 12.16 17.83
N GLY A 257 25.35 12.08 19.11
CA GLY A 257 23.97 12.03 19.65
C GLY A 257 22.99 10.92 19.21
N SER A 258 22.54 10.13 20.18
CA SER A 258 21.43 9.16 20.02
C SER A 258 20.12 9.75 19.48
N HIS A 259 19.88 11.06 19.62
CA HIS A 259 18.62 11.72 19.24
C HIS A 259 18.53 12.05 17.74
N ASP A 260 19.66 12.27 17.06
CA ASP A 260 19.69 12.63 15.63
C ASP A 260 19.44 11.40 14.74
N ASN A 261 19.86 10.21 15.20
CA ASN A 261 19.58 8.94 14.52
C ASN A 261 18.08 8.60 14.47
N TYR A 262 17.31 8.94 15.52
CA TYR A 262 15.87 8.68 15.55
C TYR A 262 15.07 9.60 14.63
N LYS A 263 15.49 10.87 14.46
CA LYS A 263 14.87 11.79 13.50
C LYS A 263 15.18 11.41 12.05
N ALA A 264 16.37 10.87 11.76
CA ALA A 264 16.73 10.39 10.43
C ALA A 264 15.90 9.15 10.05
N ILE A 265 15.72 8.21 10.99
CA ILE A 265 14.85 7.05 10.83
C ILE A 265 13.38 7.50 10.73
N SER A 266 12.88 8.42 11.56
CA SER A 266 11.49 8.89 11.44
C SER A 266 11.22 9.57 10.09
N LYS A 267 12.11 10.45 9.61
CA LYS A 267 11.96 11.11 8.30
C LYS A 267 12.04 10.13 7.11
N PHE A 268 12.85 9.08 7.25
CA PHE A 268 12.96 7.98 6.29
C PHE A 268 11.69 7.12 6.27
N LEU A 269 11.11 6.86 7.45
CA LEU A 269 9.87 6.08 7.62
C LEU A 269 8.60 6.88 7.27
N GLU A 270 8.62 8.21 7.39
CA GLU A 270 7.51 9.14 7.10
C GLU A 270 7.16 9.26 5.60
N ARG A 271 8.00 8.74 4.68
CA ARG A 271 7.89 9.00 3.23
C ARG A 271 7.65 7.77 2.35
N GLY A 272 7.30 6.62 2.94
CA GLY A 272 6.88 5.45 2.19
C GLY A 272 8.02 4.71 1.47
N GLY A 273 9.25 4.87 1.96
CA GLY A 273 10.37 4.03 1.57
C GLY A 273 10.12 2.57 1.99
N PRO A 274 10.14 1.62 1.06
CA PRO A 274 9.89 0.22 1.32
C PRO A 274 11.18 -0.44 1.79
N PHE A 275 11.14 -0.89 3.04
CA PHE A 275 11.80 -2.11 3.48
C PHE A 275 13.33 -2.04 3.44
N LEU A 276 13.87 -1.46 4.52
CA LEU A 276 15.28 -1.40 4.85
C LEU A 276 15.88 -2.80 5.10
N GLY A 277 16.18 -3.56 4.04
CA GLY A 277 17.05 -4.74 4.17
C GLY A 277 18.52 -4.36 4.29
N ASP A 278 18.96 -3.36 3.52
CA ASP A 278 20.39 -3.07 3.35
C ASP A 278 20.92 -1.91 4.20
N ASP A 279 20.13 -0.86 4.46
CA ASP A 279 20.66 0.34 5.15
C ASP A 279 20.66 0.20 6.69
N LEU A 280 20.13 -0.92 7.23
CA LEU A 280 20.23 -1.30 8.65
C LEU A 280 21.51 -2.06 8.99
N LYS A 281 22.41 -2.34 8.03
CA LYS A 281 23.69 -3.02 8.30
C LYS A 281 24.52 -2.33 9.40
N ASN A 282 24.46 -0.99 9.46
CA ASN A 282 25.13 -0.19 10.49
C ASN A 282 24.44 -0.22 11.87
N LEU A 283 23.20 -0.74 11.94
CA LEU A 283 22.39 -0.87 13.17
C LEU A 283 22.28 -2.31 13.66
N GLN A 284 22.89 -3.29 12.97
CA GLN A 284 22.84 -4.72 13.35
C GLN A 284 23.27 -4.98 14.81
N ASN A 285 24.11 -4.10 15.38
CA ASN A 285 24.55 -4.18 16.77
C ASN A 285 23.50 -3.63 17.79
N LYS A 286 22.29 -3.22 17.37
CA LYS A 286 21.24 -2.62 18.22
C LYS A 286 19.83 -3.13 17.82
N PRO A 287 19.51 -4.42 18.10
CA PRO A 287 18.26 -5.04 17.68
C PRO A 287 17.01 -4.32 18.21
N GLU A 288 17.04 -3.80 19.43
CA GLU A 288 15.94 -3.05 20.03
C GLU A 288 15.62 -1.75 19.29
N ALA A 289 16.64 -1.03 18.83
CA ALA A 289 16.47 0.22 18.08
C ALA A 289 15.85 -0.04 16.70
N ILE A 290 16.27 -1.12 16.05
CA ILE A 290 15.69 -1.58 14.78
C ILE A 290 14.22 -1.92 14.97
N ALA A 291 13.92 -2.75 15.97
CA ALA A 291 12.57 -3.23 16.23
C ALA A 291 11.61 -2.04 16.57
N ARG A 292 12.06 -1.06 17.35
CA ARG A 292 11.32 0.21 17.56
C ARG A 292 11.10 1.00 16.28
N GLY A 293 12.07 1.00 15.36
CA GLY A 293 11.94 1.61 14.03
C GLY A 293 10.81 0.97 13.22
N TYR A 294 10.76 -0.37 13.17
CA TYR A 294 9.66 -1.08 12.50
C TYR A 294 8.29 -0.79 13.15
N LEU A 295 8.20 -0.80 14.49
CA LEU A 295 6.97 -0.41 15.18
C LEU A 295 6.53 1.02 14.81
N GLN A 296 7.48 1.96 14.81
CA GLN A 296 7.21 3.35 14.46
C GLN A 296 6.75 3.49 13.00
N GLN A 297 7.27 2.66 12.10
CA GLN A 297 6.82 2.60 10.72
C GLN A 297 5.35 2.16 10.63
N VAL A 298 4.99 1.04 11.27
CA VAL A 298 3.60 0.55 11.26
C VAL A 298 2.66 1.61 11.84
N ARG A 299 3.06 2.29 12.90
CA ARG A 299 2.29 3.40 13.50
C ARG A 299 2.09 4.57 12.54
N HIS A 300 3.12 4.96 11.81
CA HIS A 300 3.03 6.00 10.78
C HIS A 300 2.08 5.60 9.65
N LEU A 301 2.17 4.35 9.20
CA LEU A 301 1.27 3.80 8.18
C LEU A 301 -0.19 3.75 8.67
N LEU A 302 -0.42 3.42 9.94
CA LEU A 302 -1.74 3.48 10.55
C LEU A 302 -2.27 4.92 10.58
N LYS A 303 -1.46 5.92 10.94
CA LYS A 303 -1.84 7.34 10.88
C LYS A 303 -2.26 7.78 9.48
N ASP A 304 -1.59 7.29 8.43
CA ASP A 304 -1.93 7.59 7.04
C ASP A 304 -3.15 6.78 6.53
N TYR A 305 -3.50 5.68 7.20
CA TYR A 305 -4.60 4.79 6.84
C TYR A 305 -5.92 5.15 7.51
N THR A 306 -5.94 5.37 8.83
CA THR A 306 -7.19 5.55 9.59
C THR A 306 -8.06 6.74 9.19
N PRO A 307 -7.54 7.88 8.65
CA PRO A 307 -8.38 8.95 8.12
C PRO A 307 -9.17 8.56 6.86
N ARG A 308 -8.89 7.40 6.26
CA ARG A 308 -9.50 6.97 5.00
C ARG A 308 -10.92 6.42 5.22
N THR A 309 -11.73 6.59 4.21
CA THR A 309 -13.12 6.15 4.14
C THR A 309 -13.23 4.69 3.69
N LEU A 310 -14.09 3.93 4.36
CA LEU A 310 -14.42 2.55 4.02
C LEU A 310 -15.87 2.47 3.56
N THR A 311 -16.15 1.69 2.52
CA THR A 311 -17.53 1.40 2.11
C THR A 311 -18.21 0.45 3.09
N CYS A 312 -17.47 -0.53 3.62
CA CYS A 312 -17.92 -1.45 4.66
C CYS A 312 -17.03 -1.28 5.89
N ASN A 313 -17.61 -0.86 7.02
CA ASN A 313 -16.85 -0.61 8.25
C ASN A 313 -16.14 -1.87 8.77
N SER A 314 -16.72 -3.05 8.56
CA SER A 314 -16.13 -4.36 8.89
C SER A 314 -14.84 -4.69 8.13
N ASP A 315 -14.47 -3.91 7.11
CA ASP A 315 -13.23 -4.10 6.36
C ASP A 315 -12.01 -3.44 7.02
N ALA A 316 -12.17 -2.70 8.13
CA ALA A 316 -11.11 -1.87 8.70
C ALA A 316 -9.79 -2.60 8.97
N LEU A 317 -9.85 -3.84 9.48
CA LEU A 317 -8.64 -4.66 9.66
C LEU A 317 -8.19 -5.30 8.35
N SER A 318 -9.12 -5.87 7.58
CA SER A 318 -8.82 -6.59 6.34
C SER A 318 -8.12 -5.70 5.31
N ALA A 319 -8.53 -4.43 5.19
CA ALA A 319 -7.95 -3.45 4.28
C ALA A 319 -6.56 -2.93 4.68
N PHE A 320 -6.06 -3.31 5.86
CA PHE A 320 -4.69 -3.04 6.32
C PHE A 320 -3.89 -4.34 6.57
N SER A 321 -4.54 -5.50 6.56
CA SER A 321 -3.96 -6.79 6.95
C SER A 321 -2.72 -7.19 6.13
N GLY A 322 -2.65 -6.80 4.86
CA GLY A 322 -1.48 -7.02 4.02
C GLY A 322 -0.24 -6.28 4.50
N VAL A 323 -0.43 -5.10 5.09
CA VAL A 323 0.65 -4.32 5.70
C VAL A 323 1.15 -5.07 6.93
N PHE A 324 0.28 -5.53 7.83
CA PHE A 324 0.72 -6.35 8.98
C PHE A 324 1.49 -7.59 8.54
N SER A 325 0.97 -8.34 7.57
CA SER A 325 1.63 -9.54 7.04
C SER A 325 3.05 -9.25 6.53
N HIS A 326 3.26 -8.08 5.92
CA HIS A 326 4.61 -7.65 5.52
C HIS A 326 5.56 -7.52 6.71
N PHE A 327 5.12 -6.86 7.78
CA PHE A 327 5.95 -6.63 8.96
C PHE A 327 6.15 -7.89 9.81
N GLU A 328 5.23 -8.85 9.74
CA GLU A 328 5.34 -10.16 10.39
C GLU A 328 6.39 -11.07 9.74
N ASP A 329 6.60 -10.94 8.42
CA ASP A 329 7.56 -11.74 7.66
C ASP A 329 9.02 -11.21 7.73
N GLY A 330 9.26 -10.12 8.46
CA GLY A 330 10.55 -9.44 8.53
C GLY A 330 11.58 -10.07 9.49
N GLN A 331 12.85 -9.63 9.39
CA GLN A 331 13.92 -10.05 10.32
C GLN A 331 13.61 -9.68 11.79
N PHE A 332 12.90 -8.57 11.98
CA PHE A 332 12.40 -8.09 13.27
C PHE A 332 10.88 -7.98 13.16
N PRO A 333 10.13 -9.08 13.41
CA PRO A 333 8.71 -9.11 13.15
C PRO A 333 7.94 -8.17 14.07
N VAL A 334 6.97 -7.44 13.53
CA VAL A 334 5.98 -6.68 14.29
C VAL A 334 4.64 -7.38 14.14
N TYR A 335 4.20 -8.02 15.20
CA TYR A 335 2.91 -8.70 15.25
C TYR A 335 1.79 -7.69 15.53
N ASN A 336 0.54 -8.13 15.39
CA ASN A 336 -0.61 -7.31 15.75
C ASN A 336 -1.68 -8.10 16.53
N ILE A 337 -2.37 -7.43 17.44
CA ILE A 337 -3.57 -7.96 18.11
C ILE A 337 -4.76 -7.09 17.72
N GLN A 338 -5.69 -7.65 16.95
CA GLN A 338 -6.90 -6.92 16.52
C GLN A 338 -6.54 -5.55 15.92
N GLY A 339 -5.43 -5.48 15.17
CA GLY A 339 -4.89 -4.25 14.57
C GLY A 339 -3.89 -3.47 15.41
N LEU A 340 -3.73 -3.73 16.71
CA LEU A 340 -2.71 -3.03 17.51
C LEU A 340 -1.32 -3.61 17.22
N PRO A 341 -0.36 -2.82 16.67
CA PRO A 341 0.98 -3.33 16.42
C PRO A 341 1.74 -3.47 17.74
N ILE A 342 2.29 -4.66 17.96
CA ILE A 342 3.01 -5.02 19.18
C ILE A 342 4.43 -5.37 18.82
N LEU A 343 5.34 -4.67 19.49
CA LEU A 343 6.74 -4.98 19.42
C LEU A 343 7.04 -6.10 20.41
N PHE A 344 7.40 -7.27 19.88
CA PHE A 344 7.89 -8.39 20.68
C PHE A 344 9.14 -8.95 20.02
N ALA A 345 10.31 -8.50 20.46
CA ALA A 345 11.58 -8.97 19.91
C ALA A 345 12.20 -9.99 20.87
N LYS A 346 12.58 -11.17 20.37
CA LYS A 346 13.29 -12.23 21.14
C LYS A 346 14.55 -11.72 21.87
N GLN A 347 15.13 -10.62 21.37
CA GLN A 347 16.37 -10.01 21.88
C GLN A 347 16.10 -8.71 22.65
N SER A 348 14.83 -8.35 22.88
CA SER A 348 14.44 -7.21 23.70
C SER A 348 14.07 -7.70 25.10
N PRO A 349 14.47 -6.99 26.17
CA PRO A 349 14.01 -7.29 27.53
C PRO A 349 12.52 -6.99 27.73
N MET A 350 11.86 -6.36 26.75
CA MET A 350 10.48 -5.90 26.84
C MET A 350 9.50 -7.08 26.85
N GLN A 351 8.72 -7.16 27.93
CA GLN A 351 7.71 -8.21 28.10
C GLN A 351 6.50 -7.95 27.18
N LEU A 352 5.69 -8.99 26.92
CA LEU A 352 4.53 -8.87 26.02
C LEU A 352 3.49 -7.90 26.59
N GLU A 353 3.35 -7.85 27.92
CA GLU A 353 2.51 -6.95 28.67
C GLU A 353 2.91 -5.48 28.45
N GLU A 354 4.21 -5.20 28.46
CA GLU A 354 4.77 -3.87 28.20
C GLU A 354 4.54 -3.46 26.74
N GLY A 355 4.76 -4.38 25.79
CA GLY A 355 4.47 -4.17 24.37
C GLY A 355 2.99 -3.86 24.11
N LEU A 356 2.08 -4.57 24.78
CA LEU A 356 0.65 -4.36 24.68
C LEU A 356 0.22 -3.05 25.34
N ALA A 357 0.76 -2.69 26.51
CA ALA A 357 0.51 -1.40 27.13
C ALA A 357 0.93 -0.24 26.21
N ILE A 358 2.12 -0.33 25.60
CA ILE A 358 2.60 0.64 24.61
C ILE A 358 1.68 0.71 23.39
N ALA A 359 1.14 -0.43 22.93
CA ALA A 359 0.24 -0.48 21.79
C ALA A 359 -1.13 0.16 22.06
N LEU A 360 -1.59 0.14 23.31
CA LEU A 360 -2.83 0.77 23.77
C LEU A 360 -2.73 2.30 23.90
N CYS A 361 -1.53 2.88 23.85
CA CYS A 361 -1.31 4.34 23.94
C CYS A 361 -1.60 5.12 22.65
N TRP A 362 -2.44 4.59 21.76
CA TRP A 362 -2.96 5.37 20.64
C TRP A 362 -4.06 6.30 21.15
N ASP A 363 -4.23 7.46 20.52
CA ASP A 363 -5.34 8.35 20.82
C ASP A 363 -6.10 8.75 19.56
N ARG A 364 -7.18 9.50 19.77
CA ARG A 364 -7.90 10.18 18.70
C ARG A 364 -7.73 11.68 18.89
N PRO A 365 -7.48 12.43 17.82
CA PRO A 365 -7.53 13.87 17.88
C PRO A 365 -8.88 14.37 18.40
N HIS A 366 -8.86 15.25 19.40
CA HIS A 366 -10.08 15.76 20.05
C HIS A 366 -10.93 16.67 19.15
N TRP A 367 -10.39 17.10 18.01
CA TRP A 367 -11.04 18.01 17.07
C TRP A 367 -11.82 17.31 15.94
N GLU A 368 -11.84 15.98 15.90
CA GLU A 368 -12.54 15.23 14.85
C GLU A 368 -13.58 14.27 15.44
N GLU A 369 -14.80 14.31 14.90
CA GLU A 369 -15.85 13.38 15.30
C GLU A 369 -15.50 11.95 14.89
N SER A 370 -15.80 10.99 15.76
CA SER A 370 -15.44 9.59 15.57
C SER A 370 -16.59 8.69 15.98
N GLU A 371 -16.95 7.77 15.10
CA GLU A 371 -18.04 6.82 15.25
C GLU A 371 -17.51 5.44 15.62
N ARG A 372 -18.29 4.71 16.42
CA ARG A 372 -17.94 3.36 16.88
C ARG A 372 -18.26 2.31 15.81
N ARG A 373 -17.30 1.44 15.48
CA ARG A 373 -17.48 0.26 14.63
C ARG A 373 -17.75 -1.01 15.46
N PRO A 374 -19.00 -1.43 15.69
CA PRO A 374 -19.35 -2.41 16.73
C PRO A 374 -18.70 -3.80 16.56
N ASP A 375 -18.26 -4.13 15.34
CA ASP A 375 -17.64 -5.41 14.97
C ASP A 375 -16.23 -5.63 15.56
N PHE A 376 -15.54 -4.56 15.98
CA PHE A 376 -14.19 -4.63 16.55
C PHE A 376 -14.18 -4.24 18.03
N PRO A 377 -13.18 -4.63 18.83
CA PRO A 377 -13.07 -4.18 20.22
C PRO A 377 -12.85 -2.66 20.35
N SER A 378 -13.40 -2.05 21.40
CA SER A 378 -13.33 -0.59 21.63
C SER A 378 -11.94 -0.07 21.96
N TRP A 379 -11.03 -0.93 22.44
CA TRP A 379 -9.66 -0.58 22.79
C TRP A 379 -8.71 -0.59 21.58
N THR A 380 -9.21 -0.91 20.38
CA THR A 380 -8.45 -0.91 19.12
C THR A 380 -8.81 0.31 18.28
N TRP A 381 -7.86 0.81 17.48
CA TRP A 381 -8.16 1.84 16.48
C TRP A 381 -9.20 1.35 15.46
N ALA A 382 -9.23 0.05 15.15
CA ALA A 382 -10.17 -0.53 14.19
C ALA A 382 -11.63 -0.37 14.65
N GLY A 383 -11.84 -0.27 15.96
CA GLY A 383 -13.13 0.02 16.57
C GLY A 383 -13.70 1.41 16.31
N TRP A 384 -12.98 2.30 15.61
CA TRP A 384 -13.38 3.69 15.47
C TRP A 384 -13.13 4.23 14.06
N THR A 385 -13.96 5.19 13.63
CA THR A 385 -13.71 5.98 12.41
C THR A 385 -12.83 7.20 12.72
N GLY A 386 -12.17 7.73 11.69
CA GLY A 386 -11.36 8.94 11.79
C GLY A 386 -9.87 8.69 12.06
N PRO A 387 -9.06 9.76 12.07
CA PRO A 387 -7.62 9.68 12.31
C PRO A 387 -7.30 9.17 13.72
N ILE A 388 -6.11 8.61 13.85
CA ILE A 388 -5.50 8.28 15.14
C ILE A 388 -4.16 8.98 15.28
N ASP A 389 -3.69 9.13 16.52
CA ASP A 389 -2.33 9.56 16.82
C ASP A 389 -1.62 8.54 17.72
N TYR A 390 -0.28 8.57 17.67
CA TYR A 390 0.61 7.92 18.61
C TYR A 390 1.56 8.98 19.13
N HIS A 391 1.50 9.27 20.43
CA HIS A 391 2.38 10.25 21.05
C HIS A 391 3.85 9.81 20.98
N HIS A 392 4.71 10.71 20.50
CA HIS A 392 6.14 10.45 20.29
C HIS A 392 7.01 10.67 21.56
N GLY A 393 6.38 10.71 22.73
CA GLY A 393 7.08 10.88 24.01
C GLY A 393 7.87 9.63 24.41
N ARG A 394 8.86 9.80 25.30
CA ARG A 394 9.43 8.66 26.03
C ARG A 394 8.29 8.07 26.88
N LEU A 395 7.84 6.87 26.52
CA LEU A 395 6.96 6.09 27.37
C LEU A 395 7.79 5.58 28.54
N GLU A 396 7.64 6.20 29.69
CA GLU A 396 8.12 5.63 30.95
C GLU A 396 7.05 4.65 31.44
N LEU A 397 7.40 3.37 31.42
CA LEU A 397 6.53 2.32 31.94
C LEU A 397 6.68 2.30 33.46
N PHE A 398 5.64 2.74 34.15
CA PHE A 398 5.49 2.51 35.58
C PHE A 398 4.88 1.12 35.79
N PRO A 399 5.14 0.44 36.93
CA PRO A 399 4.44 -0.79 37.30
C PRO A 399 2.92 -0.53 37.27
N THR A 400 2.25 -1.00 36.22
CA THR A 400 0.85 -0.70 35.96
C THR A 400 0.12 -2.00 35.73
N ASN A 401 -0.90 -2.28 36.55
CA ASN A 401 -1.82 -3.38 36.30
C ASN A 401 -2.80 -2.94 35.21
N VAL A 402 -2.67 -3.51 34.03
CA VAL A 402 -3.60 -3.28 32.91
C VAL A 402 -4.45 -4.54 32.72
N SER A 403 -5.74 -4.34 32.50
CA SER A 403 -6.71 -5.40 32.25
C SER A 403 -7.70 -4.96 31.19
N LEU A 404 -8.25 -5.92 30.44
CA LEU A 404 -9.35 -5.69 29.51
C LEU A 404 -10.66 -6.14 30.14
N GLU A 405 -11.72 -5.36 29.95
CA GLU A 405 -13.07 -5.73 30.37
C GLU A 405 -13.87 -6.16 29.13
N TYR A 406 -14.49 -7.34 29.21
CA TYR A 406 -15.42 -7.81 28.19
C TYR A 406 -16.75 -7.07 28.31
N LYS A 407 -17.57 -7.10 27.23
CA LYS A 407 -18.91 -6.48 27.25
C LYS A 407 -19.83 -7.03 28.34
N GLU A 408 -19.58 -8.26 28.79
CA GLU A 408 -20.30 -8.92 29.89
C GLU A 408 -19.81 -8.51 31.30
N GLY A 409 -18.79 -7.65 31.39
CA GLY A 409 -18.22 -7.15 32.65
C GLY A 409 -17.12 -8.01 33.26
N SER A 410 -16.75 -9.12 32.62
CA SER A 410 -15.62 -9.94 33.06
C SER A 410 -14.30 -9.24 32.75
N ILE A 411 -13.36 -9.28 33.70
CA ILE A 411 -12.05 -8.63 33.57
C ILE A 411 -10.99 -9.70 33.32
N VAL A 412 -10.16 -9.50 32.31
CA VAL A 412 -9.01 -10.35 31.98
C VAL A 412 -7.71 -9.57 32.10
N SER A 413 -6.71 -10.13 32.77
CA SER A 413 -5.39 -9.51 32.86
C SER A 413 -4.72 -9.46 31.48
N LEU A 414 -3.92 -8.43 31.22
CA LEU A 414 -3.13 -8.38 29.98
C LEU A 414 -2.25 -9.62 29.81
N GLU A 415 -1.72 -10.19 30.88
CA GLU A 415 -0.92 -11.42 30.85
C GLU A 415 -1.72 -12.62 30.30
N THR A 416 -3.00 -12.72 30.66
CA THR A 416 -3.89 -13.77 30.15
C THR A 416 -4.22 -13.54 28.67
N VAL A 417 -4.44 -12.29 28.26
CA VAL A 417 -4.67 -11.93 26.84
C VAL A 417 -3.41 -12.21 26.01
N ALA A 418 -2.25 -11.83 26.54
CA ALA A 418 -0.93 -12.07 25.98
C ALA A 418 -0.67 -13.56 25.77
N ARG A 419 -1.02 -14.42 26.74
CA ARG A 419 -0.92 -15.88 26.60
C ARG A 419 -1.83 -16.43 25.48
N HIS A 420 -3.10 -16.03 25.43
CA HIS A 420 -4.02 -16.47 24.37
C HIS A 420 -3.58 -15.98 22.98
N VAL A 421 -3.04 -14.77 22.90
CA VAL A 421 -2.51 -14.21 21.66
C VAL A 421 -1.25 -14.93 21.22
N ALA A 422 -0.36 -15.30 22.14
CA ALA A 422 0.82 -16.10 21.83
C ALA A 422 0.42 -17.46 21.24
N ASP A 423 -0.71 -18.02 21.69
CA ASP A 423 -1.28 -19.26 21.15
C ASP A 423 -1.90 -19.08 19.74
N ASP A 424 -2.54 -17.93 19.48
CA ASP A 424 -3.19 -17.58 18.19
C ASP A 424 -2.22 -17.07 17.10
N ILE A 425 -1.04 -16.54 17.46
CA ILE A 425 0.03 -16.17 16.50
C ILE A 425 0.68 -17.45 15.97
N LYS A 426 -0.05 -18.23 15.15
CA LYS A 426 0.33 -19.32 14.19
C LYS A 426 1.65 -20.09 14.37
N SER A 427 2.21 -20.17 15.58
CA SER A 427 3.61 -20.51 15.74
C SER A 427 4.03 -20.79 17.18
N VAL A 428 3.18 -21.31 18.07
CA VAL A 428 3.74 -22.00 19.27
C VAL A 428 4.70 -23.13 18.81
N ALA A 429 4.46 -23.77 17.66
CA ALA A 429 5.37 -24.75 17.05
C ALA A 429 6.68 -24.16 16.50
N ALA A 430 6.72 -22.91 16.02
CA ALA A 430 7.97 -22.24 15.60
C ALA A 430 8.68 -21.52 16.76
N TRP A 431 7.92 -21.20 17.81
CA TRP A 431 8.40 -20.58 19.04
C TRP A 431 9.10 -21.60 19.95
N GLN A 432 8.60 -22.84 20.03
CA GLN A 432 9.20 -23.95 20.81
C GLN A 432 10.28 -24.76 20.07
N SER A 433 10.42 -24.64 18.74
CA SER A 433 11.41 -25.42 17.97
C SER A 433 12.82 -24.80 17.90
N HIS A 434 13.04 -23.64 18.52
CA HIS A 434 14.37 -23.01 18.61
C HIS A 434 14.85 -22.81 20.06
N SER A 435 14.20 -23.47 21.03
CA SER A 435 14.68 -23.58 22.42
C SER A 435 15.55 -24.82 22.65
N ALA A 436 16.13 -25.39 21.59
CA ALA A 436 17.14 -26.46 21.69
C ALA A 436 18.23 -26.29 20.62
N THR A 437 19.16 -25.36 20.87
CA THR A 437 20.62 -25.51 20.71
C THR A 437 21.31 -24.32 21.35
#